data_AF-A0A2A4Z3S0-F1
#
_entry.id   AF-A0A2A4Z3S0-F1
#
_cell.length_a   1.000
_cell.length_b   1.000
_cell.length_c   1.000
_cell.angle_alpha   90.00
_cell.angle_beta   90.00
_cell.angle_gamma   90.00
#
_symmetry.space_group_name_H-M   'P 1'
#
loop_
_entity.id
_entity.type
_entity.pdbx_description
1 polymer ?
#
loop_
_entity_poly.entity_id
_entity_poly.type
_entity_poly.pdbx_seq_one_letter_code
_entity_poly.pdbx_strand_id
1 'polypeptide(L)'
;MTLSGYSQYNIDYGFSVGASNYLGEFGGGDGDGRAFVADLEFSYTRWTAGAFFRYKLSPKIATKISLNYIRLSGDDVKSGNPSRRARNLNFKNDMFEFLINGEYYIYKVNDVGGTGRYTTDFNLYLFGGLGLFYSNPKGQTITGEWVSLKPLETEGVSYSSLNFAIPLGIGFYYTIQRKYRLGLEIGWRTTFTDYIDDASTVYANGIGGVGNNTDQKLLDEINAEGGEPQLVAGNYEAGDIRGDPDNNDAYMTATVNFSWAIRGRSKFYKAKHSFVLGRKKRRRRKSRAKF
;
A
#
# COMPACT_ATOMS: atom_id res chain seq x y z
N MET A 1 46.34 -1.42 2.31
CA MET A 1 45.33 -0.48 2.85
C MET A 1 44.19 -1.31 3.44
N THR A 2 44.04 -1.29 4.76
CA THR A 2 43.07 -2.12 5.51
C THR A 2 41.70 -1.48 5.52
N LEU A 3 40.73 -2.06 4.81
CA LEU A 3 39.32 -1.66 4.88
C LEU A 3 38.71 -2.13 6.21
N SER A 4 38.43 -1.16 7.08
CA SER A 4 37.77 -1.32 8.37
C SER A 4 36.33 -1.83 8.17
N GLY A 5 36.05 -3.04 8.68
CA GLY A 5 34.72 -3.66 8.63
C GLY A 5 33.78 -3.07 9.69
N TYR A 6 33.06 -2.01 9.36
CA TYR A 6 31.90 -1.59 10.15
C TYR A 6 30.78 -2.62 9.98
N SER A 7 30.33 -3.21 11.08
CA SER A 7 29.13 -4.04 11.13
C SER A 7 27.92 -3.16 10.78
N GLN A 8 27.39 -3.37 9.57
CA GLN A 8 26.35 -2.55 8.95
C GLN A 8 24.96 -3.03 9.41
N TYR A 9 24.05 -2.09 9.69
CA TYR A 9 22.66 -2.35 10.07
C TYR A 9 21.85 -2.70 8.82
N ASN A 10 22.01 -3.95 8.35
CA ASN A 10 21.46 -4.39 7.07
C ASN A 10 20.07 -4.99 7.18
N ILE A 11 19.57 -5.25 8.39
CA ILE A 11 18.25 -5.86 8.59
C ILE A 11 17.43 -4.94 9.48
N ASP A 12 16.18 -4.72 9.10
CA ASP A 12 15.16 -4.14 9.96
C ASP A 12 13.83 -4.85 9.78
N TYR A 13 13.05 -4.93 10.84
CA TYR A 13 11.69 -5.46 10.81
C TYR A 13 10.79 -4.55 11.64
N GLY A 14 9.52 -4.51 11.30
CA GLY A 14 8.64 -3.50 11.84
C GLY A 14 7.19 -3.70 11.47
N PHE A 15 6.39 -2.70 11.84
CA PHE A 15 4.99 -2.62 11.50
C PHE A 15 4.68 -1.26 10.87
N SER A 16 3.62 -1.24 10.09
CA SER A 16 3.08 -0.08 9.39
C SER A 16 1.62 0.10 9.78
N VAL A 17 1.20 1.34 10.00
CA VAL A 17 -0.22 1.69 10.20
C VAL A 17 -0.50 2.98 9.47
N GLY A 18 -1.71 3.15 8.95
CA GLY A 18 -2.05 4.38 8.27
C GLY A 18 -3.39 4.34 7.59
N ALA A 19 -3.46 5.06 6.49
CA ALA A 19 -4.65 5.31 5.71
C ALA A 19 -4.57 4.64 4.33
N SER A 20 -5.71 4.17 3.85
CA SER A 20 -5.92 3.66 2.49
C SER A 20 -7.08 4.38 1.83
N ASN A 21 -6.93 4.68 0.55
CA ASN A 21 -7.97 5.26 -0.29
C ASN A 21 -8.07 4.46 -1.58
N TYR A 22 -9.31 4.19 -1.98
CA TYR A 22 -9.61 3.61 -3.28
C TYR A 22 -9.59 4.70 -4.34
N LEU A 23 -9.09 4.36 -5.53
CA LEU A 23 -8.89 5.26 -6.66
C LEU A 23 -9.40 4.53 -7.90
N GLY A 24 -10.70 4.64 -8.11
CA GLY A 24 -11.38 4.08 -9.28
C GLY A 24 -12.66 4.86 -9.52
N GLU A 25 -13.72 4.19 -9.96
CA GLU A 25 -14.94 4.89 -10.38
C GLU A 25 -15.82 5.38 -9.22
N PHE A 26 -15.66 4.82 -8.02
CA PHE A 26 -16.32 5.30 -6.81
C PHE A 26 -15.58 6.47 -6.18
N GLY A 27 -16.27 7.62 -6.09
CA GLY A 27 -15.71 8.86 -5.55
C GLY A 27 -14.94 9.68 -6.60
N GLY A 28 -14.99 11.00 -6.45
CA GLY A 28 -14.42 11.96 -7.40
C GLY A 28 -15.36 13.15 -7.62
N GLY A 29 -14.82 14.36 -7.55
CA GLY A 29 -15.54 15.60 -7.88
C GLY A 29 -15.85 15.68 -9.39
N ASP A 30 -16.63 16.70 -9.79
CA ASP A 30 -17.10 16.88 -11.17
C ASP A 30 -16.00 16.73 -12.25
N GLY A 31 -16.02 15.59 -12.97
CA GLY A 31 -15.25 15.34 -14.20
C GLY A 31 -14.44 14.04 -14.24
N ASP A 32 -13.77 13.81 -15.37
CA ASP A 32 -12.77 12.74 -15.53
C ASP A 32 -11.67 12.89 -14.48
N GLY A 33 -11.29 11.77 -13.85
CA GLY A 33 -10.44 11.69 -12.65
C GLY A 33 -9.29 12.70 -12.64
N ARG A 34 -9.28 13.59 -11.64
CA ARG A 34 -8.26 14.64 -11.54
C ARG A 34 -7.03 14.15 -10.80
N ALA A 35 -5.87 14.69 -11.17
CA ALA A 35 -4.57 14.24 -10.71
C ALA A 35 -4.36 14.31 -9.17
N PHE A 36 -4.12 13.12 -8.61
CA PHE A 36 -3.21 12.70 -7.53
C PHE A 36 -3.34 13.29 -6.10
N VAL A 37 -3.94 14.46 -5.87
CA VAL A 37 -4.11 14.99 -4.48
C VAL A 37 -5.41 15.76 -4.24
N ALA A 38 -6.00 16.38 -5.28
CA ALA A 38 -7.19 17.22 -5.11
C ALA A 38 -8.51 16.43 -5.06
N ASP A 39 -8.50 15.18 -5.50
CA ASP A 39 -9.67 14.27 -5.53
C ASP A 39 -9.68 13.27 -4.37
N LEU A 40 -8.82 13.48 -3.36
CA LEU A 40 -8.80 12.70 -2.14
C LEU A 40 -10.04 13.05 -1.30
N GLU A 41 -11.12 12.32 -1.55
CA GLU A 41 -12.29 12.32 -0.69
C GLU A 41 -11.92 11.68 0.66
N PHE A 42 -11.52 12.50 1.63
CA PHE A 42 -11.17 12.05 3.00
C PHE A 42 -12.29 11.22 3.65
N SER A 43 -13.53 11.35 3.17
CA SER A 43 -14.71 10.56 3.55
C SER A 43 -14.53 9.05 3.34
N TYR A 44 -13.71 8.64 2.36
CA TYR A 44 -13.45 7.24 2.02
C TYR A 44 -12.10 6.72 2.50
N THR A 45 -11.35 7.54 3.22
CA THR A 45 -10.13 7.09 3.87
C THR A 45 -10.46 6.03 4.92
N ARG A 46 -9.83 4.88 4.80
CA ARG A 46 -9.93 3.76 5.75
C ARG A 46 -8.58 3.46 6.33
N TRP A 47 -8.56 2.62 7.36
CA TRP A 47 -7.32 2.25 8.01
C TRP A 47 -6.63 1.10 7.28
N THR A 48 -5.31 1.08 7.35
CA THR A 48 -4.47 -0.04 6.94
C THR A 48 -3.44 -0.33 8.03
N ALA A 49 -3.09 -1.61 8.19
CA ALA A 49 -2.05 -2.05 9.10
C ALA A 49 -1.26 -3.19 8.48
N GLY A 50 0.02 -3.32 8.82
CA GLY A 50 0.87 -4.36 8.26
C GLY A 50 2.16 -4.57 9.03
N ALA A 51 2.88 -5.60 8.62
CA ALA A 51 4.21 -5.92 9.11
C ALA A 51 5.16 -6.04 7.93
N PHE A 52 6.43 -5.67 8.14
CA PHE A 52 7.44 -5.74 7.10
C PHE A 52 8.80 -6.18 7.62
N PHE A 53 9.57 -6.73 6.70
CA PHE A 53 10.96 -7.06 6.86
C PHE A 53 11.75 -6.42 5.72
N ARG A 54 12.82 -5.71 6.05
CA ARG A 54 13.69 -5.04 5.09
C ARG A 54 15.13 -5.55 5.23
N TYR A 55 15.74 -5.79 4.08
CA TYR A 55 17.12 -6.18 3.94
C TYR A 55 17.88 -5.22 3.02
N LYS A 56 18.90 -4.55 3.55
CA LYS A 56 19.81 -3.70 2.76
C LYS A 56 20.86 -4.57 2.06
N LEU A 57 20.75 -4.63 0.75
CA LEU A 57 21.72 -5.28 -0.14
C LEU A 57 22.96 -4.41 -0.33
N SER A 58 22.77 -3.09 -0.46
CA SER A 58 23.84 -2.11 -0.63
C SER A 58 23.49 -0.81 0.10
N PRO A 59 24.42 0.16 0.20
CA PRO A 59 24.11 1.47 0.77
C PRO A 59 22.99 2.23 0.05
N LYS A 60 22.74 1.91 -1.24
CA LYS A 60 21.72 2.57 -2.08
C LYS A 60 20.51 1.71 -2.40
N ILE A 61 20.56 0.40 -2.13
CA ILE A 61 19.50 -0.55 -2.53
C ILE A 61 19.11 -1.43 -1.35
N ALA A 62 17.81 -1.57 -1.11
CA ALA A 62 17.25 -2.55 -0.19
C ALA A 62 16.11 -3.32 -0.84
N THR A 63 15.74 -4.42 -0.20
CA THR A 63 14.54 -5.19 -0.51
C THR A 63 13.65 -5.21 0.72
N LYS A 64 12.35 -4.96 0.54
CA LYS A 64 11.34 -4.97 1.59
C LYS A 64 10.27 -6.00 1.22
N ILE A 65 9.96 -6.88 2.16
CA ILE A 65 8.82 -7.81 2.08
C ILE A 65 7.80 -7.33 3.10
N SER A 66 6.53 -7.22 2.73
CA SER A 66 5.47 -6.81 3.64
C SER A 66 4.20 -7.62 3.50
N LEU A 67 3.51 -7.77 4.62
CA LEU A 67 2.15 -8.30 4.71
C LEU A 67 1.27 -7.18 5.26
N ASN A 68 0.26 -6.78 4.49
CA ASN A 68 -0.62 -5.68 4.82
C ASN A 68 -2.08 -6.15 4.85
N TYR A 69 -2.85 -5.63 5.79
CA TYR A 69 -4.30 -5.64 5.80
C TYR A 69 -4.77 -4.24 5.41
N ILE A 70 -5.59 -4.17 4.37
CA ILE A 70 -6.05 -2.92 3.77
C ILE A 70 -7.57 -2.98 3.72
N ARG A 71 -8.22 -1.96 4.28
CA ARG A 71 -9.65 -1.77 4.08
C ARG A 71 -9.86 -0.69 3.04
N LEU A 72 -10.70 -0.95 2.06
CA LEU A 72 -11.16 0.02 1.08
C LEU A 72 -12.68 0.14 1.18
N SER A 73 -13.21 1.27 0.73
CA SER A 73 -14.64 1.48 0.59
C SER A 73 -14.91 2.64 -0.34
N GLY A 74 -16.04 2.60 -1.02
CA GLY A 74 -16.60 3.69 -1.80
C GLY A 74 -18.10 3.77 -1.59
N ASP A 75 -18.67 4.94 -1.87
CA ASP A 75 -20.10 5.20 -1.80
C ASP A 75 -20.45 6.27 -2.84
N ASP A 76 -21.35 5.91 -3.76
CA ASP A 76 -21.73 6.75 -4.89
C ASP A 76 -22.54 7.97 -4.45
N VAL A 77 -23.20 7.95 -3.29
CA VAL A 77 -24.03 9.06 -2.78
C VAL A 77 -23.25 10.37 -2.67
N LYS A 78 -21.93 10.30 -2.41
CA LYS A 78 -21.08 11.49 -2.28
C LYS A 78 -20.30 11.83 -3.54
N SER A 79 -20.56 11.14 -4.67
CA SER A 79 -19.93 11.50 -5.94
C SER A 79 -20.44 12.86 -6.44
N GLY A 80 -19.58 13.66 -7.08
CA GLY A 80 -20.05 14.86 -7.79
C GLY A 80 -20.90 14.51 -9.02
N ASN A 81 -20.64 13.34 -9.62
CA ASN A 81 -21.29 12.91 -10.85
C ASN A 81 -22.75 12.48 -10.60
N PRO A 82 -23.75 13.17 -11.19
CA PRO A 82 -25.18 12.84 -11.05
C PRO A 82 -25.51 11.38 -11.42
N SER A 83 -24.94 10.87 -12.51
CA SER A 83 -25.20 9.50 -12.97
C SER A 83 -24.67 8.46 -11.99
N ARG A 84 -23.53 8.72 -11.33
CA ARG A 84 -22.98 7.84 -10.29
C ARG A 84 -23.81 7.92 -9.02
N ARG A 85 -24.16 9.13 -8.55
CA ARG A 85 -25.05 9.33 -7.40
C ARG A 85 -26.35 8.54 -7.54
N ALA A 86 -26.96 8.56 -8.73
CA ALA A 86 -28.18 7.84 -9.02
C ALA A 86 -28.05 6.30 -8.93
N ARG A 87 -26.88 5.71 -9.24
CA ARG A 87 -26.63 4.26 -9.02
C ARG A 87 -26.74 3.86 -7.55
N ASN A 88 -26.38 4.80 -6.65
CA ASN A 88 -26.45 4.65 -5.19
C ASN A 88 -25.76 3.36 -4.68
N LEU A 89 -24.66 2.98 -5.32
CA LEU A 89 -23.89 1.81 -4.95
C LEU A 89 -22.91 2.15 -3.84
N ASN A 90 -22.68 1.17 -2.97
CA ASN A 90 -21.64 1.27 -1.96
C ASN A 90 -20.90 -0.06 -1.86
N PHE A 91 -19.63 0.04 -1.51
CA PHE A 91 -18.82 -1.15 -1.33
C PHE A 91 -17.83 -0.98 -0.18
N LYS A 92 -17.42 -2.12 0.36
CA LYS A 92 -16.39 -2.26 1.36
C LYS A 92 -15.59 -3.51 1.03
N ASN A 93 -14.29 -3.36 0.87
CA ASN A 93 -13.40 -4.47 0.55
C ASN A 93 -12.32 -4.60 1.63
N ASP A 94 -12.23 -5.78 2.23
CA ASP A 94 -11.19 -6.13 3.19
C ASP A 94 -10.14 -6.98 2.47
N MET A 95 -8.95 -6.42 2.29
CA MET A 95 -7.89 -7.00 1.48
C MET A 95 -6.70 -7.43 2.33
N PHE A 96 -6.11 -8.56 1.94
CA PHE A 96 -4.80 -9.00 2.44
C PHE A 96 -3.78 -8.93 1.32
N GLU A 97 -2.69 -8.18 1.52
CA GLU A 97 -1.69 -7.90 0.51
C GLU A 97 -0.32 -8.43 0.96
N PHE A 98 0.35 -9.16 0.07
CA PHE A 98 1.74 -9.55 0.18
C PHE A 98 2.55 -8.81 -0.87
N LEU A 99 3.56 -8.04 -0.46
CA LEU A 99 4.42 -7.27 -1.35
C LEU A 99 5.88 -7.69 -1.25
N ILE A 100 6.56 -7.62 -2.39
CA ILE A 100 8.02 -7.65 -2.49
C ILE A 100 8.46 -6.40 -3.26
N ASN A 101 9.14 -5.50 -2.56
CA ASN A 101 9.57 -4.21 -3.08
C ASN A 101 11.10 -4.09 -3.11
N GLY A 102 11.62 -3.54 -4.20
CA GLY A 102 12.95 -2.94 -4.24
C GLY A 102 12.88 -1.48 -3.78
N GLU A 103 13.80 -1.07 -2.92
CA GLU A 103 13.94 0.31 -2.47
C GLU A 103 15.25 0.90 -3.00
N TYR A 104 15.18 2.09 -3.59
CA TYR A 104 16.32 2.86 -4.04
C TYR A 104 16.45 4.15 -3.23
N TYR A 105 17.54 4.27 -2.48
CA TYR A 105 17.81 5.44 -1.64
C TYR A 105 18.39 6.58 -2.48
N ILE A 106 17.55 7.59 -2.75
CA ILE A 106 17.90 8.77 -3.53
C ILE A 106 18.65 9.82 -2.71
N TYR A 107 18.35 9.93 -1.42
CA TYR A 107 18.96 10.92 -0.56
C TYR A 107 19.20 10.38 0.85
N LYS A 108 20.38 10.68 1.40
CA LYS A 108 20.81 10.19 2.71
C LYS A 108 21.61 11.24 3.46
N VAL A 109 21.20 11.55 4.68
CA VAL A 109 21.93 12.39 5.64
C VAL A 109 22.36 11.51 6.80
N ASN A 110 23.67 11.34 6.99
CA ASN A 110 24.19 10.44 8.04
C ASN A 110 24.23 11.09 9.44
N ASP A 111 24.21 12.42 9.53
CA ASP A 111 24.14 13.17 10.79
C ASP A 111 23.15 14.32 10.63
N VAL A 112 21.91 14.07 11.03
CA VAL A 112 20.86 15.10 11.04
C VAL A 112 21.01 16.02 12.27
N GLY A 113 21.66 15.56 13.33
CA GLY A 113 21.75 16.28 14.60
C GLY A 113 22.86 17.31 14.66
N GLY A 114 23.80 17.32 13.71
CA GLY A 114 24.93 18.26 13.68
C GLY A 114 25.87 18.16 14.89
N THR A 115 25.77 17.07 15.67
CA THR A 115 26.52 16.88 16.92
C THR A 115 27.83 16.10 16.72
N GLY A 116 28.14 15.69 15.49
CA GLY A 116 29.29 14.84 15.15
C GLY A 116 29.14 13.39 15.64
N ARG A 117 28.03 13.09 16.30
CA ARG A 117 27.63 11.75 16.72
C ARG A 117 26.61 11.27 15.70
N TYR A 118 27.03 10.46 14.74
CA TYR A 118 26.19 9.84 13.70
C TYR A 118 25.15 8.86 14.29
N THR A 119 24.27 9.33 15.18
CA THR A 119 23.24 8.56 15.89
C THR A 119 21.89 8.68 15.21
N THR A 120 21.68 9.78 14.48
CA THR A 120 20.45 10.08 13.76
C THR A 120 20.74 10.21 12.28
N ASP A 121 20.11 9.36 11.48
CA ASP A 121 20.20 9.43 10.02
C ASP A 121 18.82 9.67 9.40
N PHE A 122 18.81 10.31 8.23
CA PHE A 122 17.62 10.48 7.39
C PHE A 122 17.86 9.79 6.07
N ASN A 123 16.86 9.05 5.60
CA ASN A 123 16.92 8.35 4.32
C ASN A 123 15.60 8.60 3.58
N LEU A 124 15.70 9.09 2.36
CA LEU A 124 14.61 9.22 1.40
C LEU A 124 14.82 8.17 0.30
N TYR A 125 13.76 7.44 -0.03
CA TYR A 125 13.80 6.34 -0.97
C TYR A 125 12.56 6.31 -1.85
N LEU A 126 12.77 5.87 -3.09
CA LEU A 126 11.71 5.41 -3.97
C LEU A 126 11.61 3.91 -3.85
N PHE A 127 10.41 3.36 -4.00
CA PHE A 127 10.23 1.91 -4.03
C PHE A 127 9.32 1.49 -5.16
N GLY A 128 9.55 0.27 -5.64
CA GLY A 128 8.73 -0.38 -6.65
C GLY A 128 8.87 -1.88 -6.56
N GLY A 129 7.84 -2.62 -6.97
CA GLY A 129 7.86 -4.06 -6.82
C GLY A 129 6.68 -4.80 -7.41
N LEU A 130 6.43 -5.97 -6.84
CA LEU A 130 5.31 -6.83 -7.18
C LEU A 130 4.51 -7.15 -5.92
N GLY A 131 3.20 -7.19 -6.09
CA GLY A 131 2.23 -7.47 -5.06
C GLY A 131 1.26 -8.55 -5.48
N LEU A 132 0.86 -9.34 -4.49
CA LEU A 132 -0.24 -10.30 -4.59
C LEU A 132 -1.24 -9.91 -3.50
N PHE A 133 -2.50 -9.72 -3.86
CA PHE A 133 -3.54 -9.39 -2.89
C PHE A 133 -4.74 -10.31 -3.01
N TYR A 134 -5.36 -10.57 -1.87
CA TYR A 134 -6.64 -11.22 -1.75
C TYR A 134 -7.72 -10.15 -1.52
N SER A 135 -8.73 -10.09 -2.38
CA SER A 135 -9.89 -9.19 -2.28
C SER A 135 -11.18 -9.97 -2.04
N ASN A 136 -12.07 -9.36 -1.25
CA ASN A 136 -13.43 -9.84 -1.04
C ASN A 136 -14.37 -8.64 -0.86
N PRO A 137 -14.86 -8.06 -1.97
CA PRO A 137 -15.75 -6.90 -1.92
C PRO A 137 -17.11 -7.30 -1.33
N LYS A 138 -17.65 -6.39 -0.53
CA LYS A 138 -18.96 -6.48 0.11
C LYS A 138 -19.75 -5.24 -0.25
N GLY A 139 -21.05 -5.38 -0.47
CA GLY A 139 -21.96 -4.25 -0.69
C GLY A 139 -23.08 -4.29 0.34
N GLN A 140 -23.74 -3.15 0.50
CA GLN A 140 -24.85 -3.02 1.42
C GLN A 140 -26.17 -3.31 0.71
N THR A 141 -27.02 -4.11 1.35
CA THR A 141 -28.41 -4.32 0.94
C THR A 141 -29.26 -3.09 1.26
N ILE A 142 -30.45 -3.00 0.66
CA ILE A 142 -31.47 -1.99 0.99
C ILE A 142 -31.85 -2.04 2.49
N THR A 143 -31.71 -3.20 3.14
CA THR A 143 -31.94 -3.39 4.59
C THR A 143 -30.77 -2.94 5.47
N GLY A 144 -29.64 -2.55 4.88
CA GLY A 144 -28.45 -2.06 5.58
C GLY A 144 -27.41 -3.15 5.91
N GLU A 145 -27.63 -4.40 5.50
CA GLU A 145 -26.73 -5.53 5.79
C GLU A 145 -25.58 -5.62 4.76
N TRP A 146 -24.37 -5.89 5.23
CA TRP A 146 -23.20 -6.07 4.36
C TRP A 146 -23.07 -7.52 3.92
N VAL A 147 -23.30 -7.78 2.64
CA VAL A 147 -23.18 -9.10 2.04
C VAL A 147 -21.99 -9.17 1.10
N SER A 148 -21.38 -10.35 0.96
CA SER A 148 -20.25 -10.51 0.02
C SER A 148 -20.80 -10.48 -1.40
N LEU A 149 -20.21 -9.67 -2.27
CA LEU A 149 -20.70 -9.45 -3.63
C LEU A 149 -20.31 -10.60 -4.57
N LYS A 150 -19.12 -11.15 -4.36
CA LYS A 150 -18.57 -12.21 -5.20
C LYS A 150 -19.49 -13.43 -5.36
N PRO A 151 -20.11 -14.02 -4.32
CA PRO A 151 -21.04 -15.14 -4.49
C PRO A 151 -22.36 -14.75 -5.16
N LEU A 152 -22.68 -13.46 -5.23
CA LEU A 152 -23.91 -12.94 -5.82
C LEU A 152 -23.76 -12.68 -7.33
N GLU A 153 -22.52 -12.66 -7.85
CA GLU A 153 -22.22 -12.42 -9.27
C GLU A 153 -23.10 -11.30 -9.83
N THR A 154 -22.98 -10.09 -9.26
CA THR A 154 -23.84 -8.92 -9.52
C THR A 154 -23.87 -8.47 -10.99
N GLU A 155 -22.85 -8.86 -11.76
CA GLU A 155 -22.75 -8.68 -13.22
C GLU A 155 -22.85 -10.00 -14.01
N GLY A 156 -23.15 -11.11 -13.33
CA GLY A 156 -23.17 -12.46 -13.91
C GLY A 156 -21.79 -13.03 -14.22
N VAL A 157 -20.73 -12.46 -13.63
CA VAL A 157 -19.33 -12.86 -13.85
C VAL A 157 -18.69 -13.35 -12.57
N SER A 158 -17.99 -14.48 -12.66
CA SER A 158 -17.17 -15.02 -11.58
C SER A 158 -15.72 -14.54 -11.72
N TYR A 159 -15.20 -13.83 -10.71
CA TYR A 159 -13.83 -13.30 -10.71
C TYR A 159 -12.96 -13.89 -9.59
N SER A 160 -11.63 -13.88 -9.79
CA SER A 160 -10.66 -14.38 -8.81
C SER A 160 -10.60 -13.46 -7.58
N SER A 161 -10.51 -14.06 -6.38
CA SER A 161 -10.22 -13.28 -5.17
C SER A 161 -8.74 -12.95 -5.04
N LEU A 162 -7.87 -13.64 -5.78
CA LEU A 162 -6.43 -13.44 -5.72
C LEU A 162 -5.98 -12.74 -7.00
N ASN A 163 -5.38 -11.55 -6.85
CA ASN A 163 -5.00 -10.67 -7.94
C ASN A 163 -3.60 -10.08 -7.73
N PHE A 164 -3.02 -9.54 -8.81
CA PHE A 164 -1.70 -8.95 -8.79
C PHE A 164 -1.77 -7.42 -8.76
N ALA A 165 -0.82 -6.79 -8.08
CA ALA A 165 -0.63 -5.35 -8.06
C ALA A 165 0.85 -5.00 -8.31
N ILE A 166 1.09 -3.83 -8.89
CA ILE A 166 2.42 -3.22 -8.95
C ILE A 166 2.43 -2.04 -7.98
N PRO A 167 3.06 -2.17 -6.81
CA PRO A 167 3.28 -1.05 -5.91
C PRO A 167 4.39 -0.14 -6.45
N LEU A 168 4.15 1.17 -6.43
CA LEU A 168 5.13 2.22 -6.69
C LEU A 168 4.95 3.34 -5.67
N GLY A 169 6.04 3.91 -5.17
CA GLY A 169 5.89 4.99 -4.21
C GLY A 169 7.19 5.62 -3.72
N ILE A 170 7.00 6.49 -2.74
CA ILE A 170 8.07 7.23 -2.08
C ILE A 170 7.91 7.09 -0.57
N GLY A 171 9.03 6.97 0.12
CA GLY A 171 9.04 6.97 1.56
C GLY A 171 10.30 7.61 2.11
N PHE A 172 10.23 7.99 3.37
CA PHE A 172 11.41 8.39 4.12
C PHE A 172 11.37 7.79 5.51
N TYR A 173 12.53 7.67 6.13
CA TYR A 173 12.61 7.35 7.55
C TYR A 173 13.79 8.05 8.22
N TYR A 174 13.61 8.30 9.51
CA TYR A 174 14.65 8.70 10.45
C TYR A 174 15.08 7.51 11.29
N THR A 175 16.39 7.23 11.37
CA THR A 175 16.89 6.30 12.38
C THR A 175 17.24 7.08 13.64
N ILE A 176 16.76 6.62 14.79
CA ILE A 176 17.04 7.15 16.12
C ILE A 176 17.92 6.16 16.87
N GLN A 177 19.02 6.65 17.46
CA GLN A 177 19.98 5.86 18.23
C GLN A 177 20.55 4.65 17.47
N ARG A 178 20.60 4.71 16.14
CA ARG A 178 20.99 3.59 15.24
C ARG A 178 20.17 2.31 15.42
N LYS A 179 19.01 2.37 16.09
CA LYS A 179 18.22 1.17 16.45
C LYS A 179 16.77 1.30 16.01
N TYR A 180 16.11 2.40 16.32
CA TYR A 180 14.70 2.59 15.99
C TYR A 180 14.61 3.37 14.70
N ARG A 181 13.69 3.00 13.79
CA ARG A 181 13.41 3.79 12.60
C ARG A 181 11.95 4.18 12.58
N LEU A 182 11.71 5.45 12.36
CA LEU A 182 10.38 6.04 12.18
C LEU A 182 10.30 6.59 10.77
N GLY A 183 9.31 6.17 10.01
CA GLY A 183 9.17 6.59 8.62
C GLY A 183 7.73 6.86 8.21
N LEU A 184 7.62 7.51 7.08
CA LEU A 184 6.38 7.73 6.34
C LEU A 184 6.56 7.15 4.94
N GLU A 185 5.52 6.50 4.43
CA GLU A 185 5.50 5.87 3.12
C GLU A 185 4.17 6.17 2.44
N ILE A 186 4.23 6.68 1.22
CA ILE A 186 3.08 6.87 0.35
C ILE A 186 3.31 6.00 -0.86
N GLY A 187 2.34 5.13 -1.17
CA GLY A 187 2.45 4.22 -2.29
C GLY A 187 1.15 4.04 -3.03
N TRP A 188 1.25 4.10 -4.34
CA TRP A 188 0.24 3.77 -5.33
C TRP A 188 0.33 2.28 -5.68
N ARG A 189 -0.80 1.61 -5.82
CA ARG A 189 -0.89 0.24 -6.37
C ARG A 189 -1.72 0.29 -7.63
N THR A 190 -1.07 0.04 -8.76
CA THR A 190 -1.77 -0.24 -10.01
C THR A 190 -2.15 -1.71 -10.00
N THR A 191 -3.42 -2.01 -10.23
CA THR A 191 -3.89 -3.40 -10.31
C THR A 191 -4.21 -3.78 -11.75
N PHE A 192 -4.42 -5.07 -11.98
CA PHE A 192 -4.79 -5.63 -13.28
C PHE A 192 -6.20 -6.25 -13.25
N THR A 193 -7.04 -5.74 -12.35
CA THR A 193 -8.39 -6.23 -12.12
C THR A 193 -9.30 -5.03 -11.95
N ASP A 194 -10.52 -5.19 -12.42
CA ASP A 194 -11.60 -4.19 -12.36
C ASP A 194 -12.71 -4.63 -11.38
N TYR A 195 -12.36 -5.49 -10.43
CA TYR A 195 -13.31 -6.12 -9.50
C TYR A 195 -12.90 -5.90 -8.04
N ILE A 196 -12.21 -4.79 -7.74
CA ILE A 196 -11.92 -4.38 -6.35
C ILE A 196 -13.18 -3.81 -5.70
N ASP A 197 -14.03 -3.17 -6.47
CA ASP A 197 -15.31 -2.57 -6.08
C ASP A 197 -16.55 -3.37 -6.54
N ASP A 198 -16.34 -4.41 -7.37
CA ASP A 198 -17.36 -5.29 -7.97
C ASP A 198 -18.21 -4.63 -9.06
N ALA A 199 -17.78 -3.49 -9.64
CA ALA A 199 -18.49 -2.84 -10.75
C ALA A 199 -17.53 -2.62 -11.94
N SER A 200 -17.80 -3.30 -13.05
CA SER A 200 -16.88 -3.35 -14.20
C SER A 200 -17.60 -3.20 -15.52
N THR A 201 -18.74 -3.87 -15.68
CA THR A 201 -19.39 -4.00 -16.98
C THR A 201 -20.81 -3.45 -16.97
N VAL A 202 -21.80 -4.32 -16.90
CA VAL A 202 -23.21 -4.00 -17.06
C VAL A 202 -24.03 -4.61 -15.94
N TYR A 203 -25.21 -4.06 -15.70
CA TYR A 203 -26.16 -4.65 -14.77
C TYR A 203 -26.61 -6.03 -15.27
N ALA A 204 -26.56 -7.04 -14.39
CA ALA A 204 -27.09 -8.36 -14.68
C ALA A 204 -28.63 -8.41 -14.61
N ASN A 205 -29.23 -9.33 -15.36
CA ASN A 205 -30.66 -9.59 -15.33
C ASN A 205 -31.11 -10.12 -13.95
N GLY A 206 -32.11 -9.47 -13.35
CA GLY A 206 -32.81 -9.98 -12.17
C GLY A 206 -32.12 -9.78 -10.82
N ILE A 207 -31.05 -8.98 -10.75
CA ILE A 207 -30.37 -8.65 -9.50
C ILE A 207 -30.88 -7.30 -8.98
N GLY A 208 -32.02 -7.33 -8.29
CA GLY A 208 -32.52 -6.20 -7.50
C GLY A 208 -31.87 -6.15 -6.11
N GLY A 209 -31.64 -4.95 -5.58
CA GLY A 209 -31.00 -4.75 -4.27
C GLY A 209 -29.52 -4.44 -4.41
N VAL A 210 -28.64 -5.32 -3.94
CA VAL A 210 -27.21 -5.03 -3.78
C VAL A 210 -26.49 -4.68 -5.10
N GLY A 211 -26.95 -5.24 -6.23
CA GLY A 211 -26.40 -4.96 -7.57
C GLY A 211 -26.93 -3.66 -8.20
N ASN A 212 -28.09 -3.16 -7.75
CA ASN A 212 -28.74 -1.94 -8.24
C ASN A 212 -29.63 -1.34 -7.14
N ASN A 213 -29.18 -0.23 -6.55
CA ASN A 213 -29.86 0.50 -5.46
C ASN A 213 -30.46 1.83 -5.94
N THR A 214 -30.67 1.98 -7.25
CA THR A 214 -31.27 3.18 -7.85
C THR A 214 -32.71 3.36 -7.33
N ASP A 215 -33.03 4.53 -6.78
CA ASP A 215 -34.37 4.87 -6.30
C ASP A 215 -34.96 6.00 -7.16
N GLN A 216 -36.25 5.89 -7.51
CA GLN A 216 -36.95 6.90 -8.30
C GLN A 216 -36.95 8.26 -7.60
N LYS A 217 -37.05 8.28 -6.27
CA LYS A 217 -36.99 9.54 -5.51
C LYS A 217 -35.63 10.22 -5.63
N LEU A 218 -34.55 9.44 -5.63
CA LEU A 218 -33.19 9.94 -5.79
C LEU A 218 -32.97 10.48 -7.21
N LEU A 219 -33.50 9.79 -8.23
CA LEU A 219 -33.49 10.27 -9.61
C LEU A 219 -34.24 11.60 -9.75
N ASP A 220 -35.43 11.71 -9.17
CA ASP A 220 -36.24 12.93 -9.21
C ASP A 220 -35.54 14.11 -8.52
N GLU A 221 -34.87 13.86 -7.38
CA GLU A 221 -34.07 14.84 -6.65
C GLU A 221 -32.88 15.33 -7.49
N ILE A 222 -32.10 14.40 -8.05
CA ILE A 222 -30.93 14.73 -8.89
C ILE A 222 -31.34 15.49 -10.15
N ASN A 223 -32.43 15.09 -10.80
CA ASN A 223 -32.95 15.80 -11.98
C ASN A 223 -33.44 17.22 -11.64
N ALA A 224 -34.00 17.42 -10.43
CA ALA A 224 -34.42 18.73 -9.95
C ALA A 224 -33.24 19.66 -9.62
N GLU A 225 -32.04 19.12 -9.34
CA GLU A 225 -30.80 19.90 -9.16
C GLU A 225 -30.31 20.57 -10.48
N GLY A 226 -30.86 20.19 -11.63
CA GLY A 226 -30.66 20.91 -12.91
C GLY A 226 -29.45 20.50 -13.74
N GLY A 227 -29.05 19.22 -13.72
CA GLY A 227 -28.01 18.64 -14.57
C GLY A 227 -28.57 17.93 -15.82
N GLU A 228 -27.89 18.07 -16.95
CA GLU A 228 -28.10 17.20 -18.12
C GLU A 228 -27.03 16.09 -18.14
N PRO A 229 -27.37 14.85 -18.57
CA PRO A 229 -28.68 14.40 -19.04
C PRO A 229 -29.66 14.11 -17.90
N GLN A 230 -30.97 14.24 -18.19
CA GLN A 230 -32.04 13.75 -17.32
C GLN A 230 -31.91 12.23 -17.11
N LEU A 231 -31.78 11.81 -15.86
CA LEU A 231 -31.60 10.41 -15.48
C LEU A 231 -32.96 9.74 -15.29
N VAL A 232 -33.19 8.61 -15.94
CA VAL A 232 -34.39 7.79 -15.78
C VAL A 232 -34.02 6.40 -15.29
N ALA A 233 -34.96 5.70 -14.65
CA ALA A 233 -34.73 4.34 -14.14
C ALA A 233 -34.24 3.37 -15.24
N GLY A 234 -34.69 3.58 -16.48
CA GLY A 234 -34.24 2.84 -17.67
C GLY A 234 -32.80 3.11 -18.11
N ASN A 235 -32.02 3.92 -17.39
CA ASN A 235 -30.57 4.04 -17.58
C ASN A 235 -29.76 3.09 -16.69
N TYR A 236 -30.44 2.35 -15.80
CA TYR A 236 -29.84 1.46 -14.81
C TYR A 236 -30.48 0.07 -14.87
N GLU A 237 -30.95 -0.34 -16.06
CA GLU A 237 -31.55 -1.65 -16.29
C GLU A 237 -30.50 -2.66 -16.75
N ALA A 238 -30.89 -3.94 -16.80
CA ALA A 238 -29.99 -5.00 -17.23
C ALA A 238 -29.47 -4.76 -18.64
N GLY A 239 -28.15 -4.79 -18.81
CA GLY A 239 -27.47 -4.44 -20.06
C GLY A 239 -27.00 -2.99 -20.16
N ASP A 240 -27.44 -2.09 -19.26
CA ASP A 240 -26.88 -0.74 -19.15
C ASP A 240 -25.53 -0.76 -18.42
N ILE A 241 -24.74 0.29 -18.67
CA ILE A 241 -23.38 0.45 -18.16
C ILE A 241 -23.43 0.61 -16.63
N ARG A 242 -22.76 -0.31 -15.92
CA ARG A 242 -22.62 -0.30 -14.46
C ARG A 242 -21.25 0.18 -14.01
N GLY A 243 -20.19 -0.18 -14.74
CA GLY A 243 -18.81 0.26 -14.50
C GLY A 243 -18.09 0.62 -15.81
N ASP A 244 -16.77 0.73 -15.76
CA ASP A 244 -15.94 1.03 -16.94
C ASP A 244 -14.87 -0.05 -17.18
N PRO A 245 -15.10 -1.00 -18.11
CA PRO A 245 -14.23 -2.16 -18.28
C PRO A 245 -12.87 -1.81 -18.91
N ASP A 246 -12.71 -0.58 -19.43
CA ASP A 246 -11.47 -0.13 -20.06
C ASP A 246 -10.44 0.39 -19.02
N ASN A 247 -10.84 0.59 -17.76
CA ASN A 247 -10.02 1.22 -16.72
C ASN A 247 -9.88 0.38 -15.44
N ASN A 248 -8.75 -0.33 -15.30
CA ASN A 248 -8.48 -1.11 -14.08
C ASN A 248 -8.43 -0.26 -12.79
N ASP A 249 -8.90 -0.87 -11.71
CA ASP A 249 -8.86 -0.29 -10.37
C ASP A 249 -7.45 0.03 -9.87
N ALA A 250 -7.33 1.12 -9.11
CA ALA A 250 -6.15 1.44 -8.34
C ALA A 250 -6.50 1.76 -6.88
N TYR A 251 -5.50 1.68 -6.02
CA TYR A 251 -5.63 2.17 -4.65
C TYR A 251 -4.31 2.72 -4.14
N MET A 252 -4.38 3.60 -3.15
CA MET A 252 -3.22 4.19 -2.52
C MET A 252 -3.23 3.99 -1.01
N THR A 253 -2.03 3.97 -0.45
CA THR A 253 -1.82 3.89 0.99
C THR A 253 -0.85 4.96 1.44
N ALA A 254 -1.12 5.59 2.58
CA ALA A 254 -0.19 6.44 3.29
C ALA A 254 0.03 5.86 4.70
N THR A 255 1.23 5.39 5.01
CA THR A 255 1.52 4.70 6.27
C THR A 255 2.67 5.33 7.06
N VAL A 256 2.52 5.30 8.38
CA VAL A 256 3.60 5.50 9.34
C VAL A 256 4.22 4.15 9.63
N ASN A 257 5.54 4.06 9.54
CA ASN A 257 6.30 2.84 9.69
C ASN A 257 7.21 2.93 10.91
N PHE A 258 7.11 1.95 11.80
CA PHE A 258 8.02 1.78 12.93
C PHE A 258 8.83 0.49 12.74
N SER A 259 10.15 0.54 12.88
CA SER A 259 10.99 -0.66 12.79
C SER A 259 12.22 -0.65 13.70
N TRP A 260 12.71 -1.85 13.99
CA TRP A 260 13.94 -2.10 14.73
C TRP A 260 15.05 -2.55 13.78
N ALA A 261 16.14 -1.79 13.71
CA ALA A 261 17.34 -2.12 12.96
C ALA A 261 18.24 -3.06 13.78
N ILE A 262 18.47 -4.26 13.24
CA ILE A 262 19.37 -5.25 13.82
C ILE A 262 20.77 -5.06 13.24
N ARG A 263 21.75 -5.04 14.14
CA ARG A 263 23.16 -5.02 13.78
C ARG A 263 23.57 -6.38 13.18
N GLY A 264 24.01 -6.41 11.93
CA GLY A 264 24.49 -7.62 11.29
C GLY A 264 25.72 -8.19 11.99
N ARG A 265 25.75 -9.51 12.27
CA ARG A 265 26.95 -10.20 12.76
C ARG A 265 27.98 -10.27 11.63
N SER A 266 29.09 -9.55 11.77
CA SER A 266 30.22 -9.70 10.85
C SER A 266 30.76 -11.14 10.90
N LYS A 267 30.67 -11.88 9.78
CA LYS A 267 31.27 -13.22 9.65
C LYS A 267 32.80 -13.19 9.50
N PHE A 268 33.39 -12.00 9.28
CA PHE A 268 34.84 -11.86 9.05
C PHE A 268 35.72 -12.16 10.27
N TYR A 269 35.15 -12.27 11.48
CA TYR A 269 35.94 -12.52 12.69
C TYR A 269 36.15 -14.01 13.03
N LYS A 270 35.60 -14.95 12.25
CA LYS A 270 35.71 -16.39 12.53
C LYS A 270 36.41 -17.24 11.44
N ALA A 271 37.10 -16.62 10.50
CA ALA A 271 38.14 -17.36 9.76
C ALA A 271 39.35 -17.52 10.70
N LYS A 272 39.45 -18.68 11.38
CA LYS A 272 40.68 -19.10 12.06
C LYS A 272 41.78 -19.27 11.00
N HIS A 273 42.42 -18.17 10.56
CA HIS A 273 43.68 -18.20 9.81
C HIS A 273 44.87 -18.66 10.69
N SER A 274 44.62 -19.45 11.75
CA SER A 274 45.68 -20.03 12.58
C SER A 274 46.48 -21.10 11.84
N PHE A 275 45.92 -21.67 10.78
CA PHE A 275 46.60 -22.63 9.91
C PHE A 275 47.58 -21.94 8.94
N VAL A 276 47.24 -20.76 8.41
CA VAL A 276 48.03 -20.09 7.36
C VAL A 276 49.14 -19.21 7.93
N LEU A 277 48.94 -18.56 9.09
CA LEU A 277 49.93 -17.61 9.63
C LEU A 277 50.92 -18.18 10.65
N GLY A 278 50.81 -19.47 10.99
CA GLY A 278 51.63 -20.11 12.01
C GLY A 278 51.42 -19.49 13.40
N ARG A 279 51.28 -20.32 14.43
CA ARG A 279 51.31 -19.80 15.80
C ARG A 279 52.71 -19.26 16.11
N LYS A 280 52.96 -17.96 15.93
CA LYS A 280 54.15 -17.32 16.51
C LYS A 280 54.04 -17.43 18.03
N LYS A 281 54.70 -18.44 18.62
CA LYS A 281 54.96 -18.52 20.06
C LYS A 281 55.62 -17.20 20.47
N ARG A 282 54.91 -16.33 21.17
CA ARG A 282 55.51 -15.16 21.83
C ARG A 282 56.50 -15.67 22.87
N ARG A 283 57.80 -15.69 22.54
CA ARG A 283 58.88 -15.85 23.52
C ARG A 283 58.88 -14.60 24.40
N ARG A 284 58.42 -14.74 25.64
CA ARG A 284 58.55 -13.71 26.69
C ARG A 284 60.06 -13.54 26.98
N ARG A 285 60.67 -12.44 26.53
CA ARG A 285 62.03 -12.08 26.92
C ARG A 285 61.95 -11.58 28.37
N LYS A 286 62.49 -12.33 29.33
CA LYS A 286 62.70 -11.84 30.70
C LYS A 286 63.89 -10.87 30.66
N SER A 287 63.64 -9.58 30.78
CA SER A 287 64.69 -8.62 31.10
C SER A 287 65.05 -8.77 32.58
N ARG A 288 66.30 -9.17 32.88
CA ARG A 288 66.85 -9.04 34.23
C ARG A 288 67.45 -7.65 34.35
N ALA A 289 67.00 -6.87 35.33
CA ALA A 289 67.70 -5.65 35.73
C ALA A 289 69.03 -6.05 36.37
N LYS A 290 70.12 -5.39 35.97
CA LYS A 290 71.38 -5.41 36.71
C LYS A 290 71.34 -4.23 37.68
N PHE A 291 71.43 -4.50 38.96
CA PHE A 291 71.83 -3.53 39.99
C PHE A 291 73.33 -3.67 40.19
#